data_AF-A0A4R4ZHP3-F1
#
_entry.id   AF-A0A4R4ZHP3-F1
#
_cell.length_a   1.000
_cell.length_b   1.000
_cell.length_c   1.000
_cell.angle_alpha   90.00
_cell.angle_beta   90.00
_cell.angle_gamma   90.00
#
_symmetry.space_group_name_H-M   'P 1'
#
loop_
_entity.id
_entity.type
_entity.pdbx_description
1 polymer ?
#
loop_
_entity_poly.entity_id
_entity_poly.type
_entity_poly.pdbx_seq_one_letter_code
_entity_poly.pdbx_strand_id
1 'polypeptide(L)'
;MNDRELDRLIARANPYGDDTVRQLPTGGAESDLLEDILTTTEPATRLHPGRRRRLTIGVAAAVSIAAAVAVVGAVLPKDSPVAPFVAPQSAYAAEVRAIAEANERILINDPAWKITVVDEFTKDRGEMKFANGDETFQITWYPAKDYKLIHKDRVDASSKHEPAQVLGQQGTFFLAKGSTSDFSVLLPPKGAPFVELRTYAGTQEAFQALLTKLKQVDVETWLNAMPETVVRPEKVRAAVDEMLTEVTVPKGFKTAPLYKATVIERYQLGARVTGAASCAWLDQWTAARKSGDKAKAAEAVTAMQGSKSWKILKEMDAAGDYPESIWNYADEIAGKKAPESKSGIPADGYQDGLGCR
;
A
#
# COMPACT_ATOMS: atom_id res chain seq x y z
N MET A 1 -1.23 -30.74 -26.13
CA MET A 1 -2.63 -30.30 -26.21
C MET A 1 -2.69 -29.20 -27.25
N ASN A 2 -3.47 -29.38 -28.31
CA ASN A 2 -3.64 -28.34 -29.33
C ASN A 2 -4.84 -27.44 -29.00
N ASP A 3 -4.93 -26.28 -29.66
CA ASP A 3 -5.98 -25.29 -29.38
C ASP A 3 -7.40 -25.87 -29.48
N ARG A 4 -7.63 -26.81 -30.40
CA ARG A 4 -8.92 -27.50 -30.54
C ARG A 4 -9.24 -28.43 -29.36
N GLU A 5 -8.24 -29.00 -28.71
CA GLU A 5 -8.42 -29.80 -27.49
C GLU A 5 -8.69 -28.91 -26.28
N LEU A 6 -8.04 -27.75 -26.20
CA LEU A 6 -8.30 -26.76 -25.15
C LEU A 6 -9.72 -26.19 -25.27
N ASP A 7 -10.14 -25.80 -26.47
CA ASP A 7 -11.50 -25.30 -26.73
C ASP A 7 -12.56 -26.34 -26.37
N ARG A 8 -12.29 -27.63 -26.65
CA ARG A 8 -13.19 -28.74 -26.27
C ARG A 8 -13.24 -29.03 -24.77
N LEU A 9 -12.20 -28.68 -24.03
CA LEU A 9 -12.18 -28.81 -22.57
C LEU A 9 -12.91 -27.63 -21.93
N ILE A 10 -12.70 -26.41 -22.44
CA ILE A 10 -13.40 -25.20 -21.99
C ILE A 10 -14.90 -25.33 -22.27
N ALA A 11 -15.31 -25.76 -23.46
CA ALA A 11 -16.71 -25.97 -23.81
C ALA A 11 -17.40 -27.03 -22.93
N ARG A 12 -16.68 -28.07 -22.50
CA ARG A 12 -17.20 -29.09 -21.58
C ARG A 12 -17.27 -28.65 -20.11
N ALA A 13 -16.44 -27.68 -19.73
CA ALA A 13 -16.43 -27.12 -18.39
C ALA A 13 -17.50 -26.04 -18.18
N ASN A 14 -18.17 -25.57 -19.24
CA ASN A 14 -19.28 -24.62 -19.13
C ASN A 14 -20.60 -25.36 -18.82
N PRO A 15 -21.13 -25.31 -17.58
CA PRO A 15 -22.35 -26.03 -17.21
C PRO A 15 -23.60 -25.48 -17.89
N TYR A 16 -23.52 -24.31 -18.52
CA TYR A 16 -24.66 -23.65 -19.15
C TYR A 16 -24.66 -23.77 -20.67
N GLY A 17 -23.54 -24.02 -21.35
CA GLY A 17 -23.50 -24.14 -22.82
C GLY A 17 -23.88 -22.85 -23.57
N ASP A 18 -23.33 -22.67 -24.78
CA ASP A 18 -23.47 -21.40 -25.51
C ASP A 18 -24.92 -21.10 -25.92
N ASP A 19 -25.72 -22.14 -26.19
CA ASP A 19 -27.11 -21.99 -26.62
C ASP A 19 -28.04 -21.58 -25.49
N THR A 20 -27.81 -22.03 -24.24
CA THR A 20 -28.61 -21.58 -23.10
C THR A 20 -28.30 -20.13 -22.76
N VAL A 21 -27.03 -19.70 -22.87
CA VAL A 21 -26.65 -18.30 -22.67
C VAL A 21 -27.32 -17.39 -23.71
N ARG A 22 -27.41 -17.83 -24.98
CA ARG A 22 -28.10 -17.07 -26.05
C ARG A 22 -29.62 -16.99 -25.86
N GLN A 23 -30.20 -17.93 -25.13
CA GLN A 23 -31.63 -17.96 -24.85
C GLN A 23 -32.01 -17.28 -23.53
N LEU A 24 -31.04 -16.72 -22.79
CA LEU A 24 -31.36 -15.92 -21.62
C LEU A 24 -32.18 -14.69 -22.04
N PRO A 25 -33.36 -14.47 -21.43
CA PRO A 25 -34.20 -13.32 -21.76
C PRO A 25 -33.58 -12.04 -21.18
N THR A 26 -32.65 -11.44 -21.92
CA THR A 26 -31.96 -10.21 -21.50
C THR A 26 -32.80 -8.95 -21.66
N GLY A 27 -33.82 -8.99 -22.52
CA GLY A 27 -34.61 -7.80 -22.89
C GLY A 27 -35.53 -7.23 -21.80
N GLY A 28 -35.90 -8.03 -20.78
CA GLY A 28 -36.70 -7.56 -19.63
C GLY A 28 -35.85 -7.31 -18.38
N ALA A 29 -34.79 -8.09 -18.20
CA ALA A 29 -33.98 -8.05 -16.98
C ALA A 29 -33.23 -6.72 -16.78
N GLU A 30 -32.84 -6.02 -17.85
CA GLU A 30 -32.22 -4.68 -17.73
C GLU A 30 -33.22 -3.60 -17.30
N SER A 31 -34.47 -3.67 -17.77
CA SER A 31 -35.51 -2.71 -17.38
C SER A 31 -35.97 -2.95 -15.94
N ASP A 32 -36.13 -4.21 -15.53
CA ASP A 32 -36.50 -4.56 -14.16
C ASP A 32 -35.40 -4.14 -13.16
N LEU A 33 -34.12 -4.32 -13.51
CA LEU A 33 -33.00 -3.86 -12.66
C LEU A 33 -32.89 -2.33 -12.57
N LEU A 34 -33.14 -1.62 -13.68
CA LEU A 34 -33.13 -0.15 -13.69
C LEU A 34 -34.33 0.41 -12.92
N GLU A 35 -35.49 -0.23 -12.99
CA GLU A 35 -36.66 0.16 -12.21
C GLU A 35 -36.43 -0.09 -10.71
N ASP A 36 -35.84 -1.22 -10.32
CA ASP A 36 -35.54 -1.54 -8.91
C ASP A 36 -34.50 -0.58 -8.30
N ILE A 37 -33.48 -0.16 -9.07
CA ILE A 37 -32.50 0.85 -8.65
C ILE A 37 -33.13 2.24 -8.49
N LEU A 38 -34.10 2.60 -9.35
CA LEU A 38 -34.77 3.89 -9.30
C LEU A 38 -35.93 3.95 -8.29
N THR A 39 -36.53 2.81 -7.94
CA THR A 39 -37.66 2.73 -6.99
C THR A 39 -37.27 2.29 -5.58
N THR A 40 -36.02 1.86 -5.35
CA THR A 40 -35.49 1.65 -3.98
C THR A 40 -35.44 2.97 -3.23
N THR A 41 -36.55 3.26 -2.54
CA THR A 41 -36.76 4.42 -1.69
C THR A 41 -36.62 4.00 -0.24
N GLU A 42 -35.53 3.31 0.11
CA GLU A 42 -35.22 3.06 1.51
C GLU A 42 -34.68 4.35 2.14
N PRO A 43 -35.25 4.81 3.27
CA PRO A 43 -34.76 6.02 3.92
C PRO A 43 -33.38 5.74 4.50
N ALA A 44 -32.38 6.44 3.98
CA ALA A 44 -31.02 6.49 4.53
C ALA A 44 -31.09 6.64 6.06
N THR A 45 -30.54 5.66 6.77
CA THR A 45 -30.45 5.69 8.23
C THR A 45 -29.65 6.93 8.63
N ARG A 46 -30.29 7.87 9.33
CA ARG A 46 -29.70 9.14 9.74
C ARG A 46 -28.49 8.89 10.66
N LEU A 47 -27.29 9.08 10.11
CA LEU A 47 -26.07 9.23 10.91
C LEU A 47 -26.24 10.44 11.85
N HIS A 48 -26.13 10.18 13.14
CA HIS A 48 -26.24 11.20 14.17
C HIS A 48 -25.03 12.16 14.11
N PRO A 49 -25.22 13.49 14.14
CA PRO A 49 -24.11 14.42 14.17
C PRO A 49 -23.43 14.41 15.54
N GLY A 50 -22.21 13.88 15.59
CA GLY A 50 -21.33 13.95 16.75
C GLY A 50 -21.04 15.40 17.15
N ARG A 51 -21.41 15.73 18.37
CA ARG A 51 -21.37 17.05 18.99
C ARG A 51 -19.92 17.54 19.17
N ARG A 52 -19.45 18.43 18.28
CA ARG A 52 -18.14 19.12 18.40
C ARG A 52 -18.11 19.98 19.67
N ARG A 53 -17.27 19.61 20.64
CA ARG A 53 -16.90 20.49 21.76
C ARG A 53 -15.75 21.39 21.30
N ARG A 54 -16.03 22.71 21.23
CA ARG A 54 -15.02 23.75 21.04
C ARG A 54 -14.15 23.83 22.29
N LEU A 55 -12.85 23.66 22.14
CA LEU A 55 -11.84 24.14 23.08
C LEU A 55 -10.92 25.08 22.33
N THR A 56 -11.08 26.36 22.61
CA THR A 56 -10.13 27.43 22.31
C THR A 56 -8.95 27.31 23.27
N ILE A 57 -7.74 27.11 22.77
CA ILE A 57 -6.50 27.38 23.52
C ILE A 57 -5.55 28.16 22.61
N GLY A 58 -4.94 29.18 23.22
CA GLY A 58 -4.25 30.28 22.57
C GLY A 58 -2.86 29.94 22.04
N VAL A 59 -2.41 30.89 21.23
CA VAL A 59 -1.12 31.05 20.54
C VAL A 59 0.08 30.94 21.48
N ALA A 60 1.15 30.28 21.02
CA ALA A 60 2.52 30.65 21.34
C ALA A 60 3.42 30.42 20.11
N ALA A 61 4.03 31.51 19.65
CA ALA A 61 4.97 31.56 18.55
C ALA A 61 6.27 30.81 18.87
N ALA A 62 6.83 30.11 17.89
CA ALA A 62 8.21 29.63 17.93
C ALA A 62 8.94 30.09 16.66
N VAL A 63 10.02 30.82 16.92
CA VAL A 63 10.88 31.56 16.00
C VAL A 63 11.58 30.64 15.01
N SER A 64 11.54 31.03 13.73
CA SER A 64 12.31 30.47 12.64
C SER A 64 13.80 30.76 12.85
N ILE A 65 14.65 29.74 12.99
CA ILE A 65 16.10 29.91 12.86
C ILE A 65 16.50 29.55 11.43
N ALA A 66 17.26 30.49 10.88
CA ALA A 66 17.67 30.64 9.50
C ALA A 66 18.51 29.48 8.95
N ALA A 67 18.41 29.34 7.63
CA ALA A 67 19.34 28.63 6.78
C ALA A 67 20.78 29.17 6.94
N ALA A 68 21.73 28.27 7.16
CA ALA A 68 23.14 28.52 6.89
C ALA A 68 23.50 27.83 5.58
N VAL A 69 23.51 28.60 4.49
CA VAL A 69 24.19 28.23 3.25
C VAL A 69 25.68 28.45 3.48
N ALA A 70 26.44 27.37 3.64
CA ALA A 70 27.90 27.45 3.62
C ALA A 70 28.39 27.39 2.16
N VAL A 71 28.56 28.56 1.55
CA VAL A 71 29.45 28.73 0.40
C VAL A 71 30.88 28.74 0.94
N VAL A 72 31.63 27.65 0.77
CA VAL A 72 33.09 27.68 0.93
C VAL A 72 33.72 27.78 -0.44
N GLY A 73 33.76 29.02 -0.94
CA GLY A 73 34.61 29.44 -2.04
C GLY A 73 35.96 29.88 -1.50
N ALA A 74 36.99 29.13 -1.89
CA ALA A 74 38.43 29.34 -1.76
C ALA A 74 38.94 30.76 -1.40
N VAL A 75 39.60 30.88 -0.24
CA VAL A 75 40.95 31.46 -0.09
C VAL A 75 41.61 30.77 1.11
N LEU A 76 42.59 29.87 0.90
CA LEU A 76 43.46 29.38 1.98
C LEU A 76 44.94 29.51 1.60
N PRO A 77 45.81 29.98 2.52
CA PRO A 77 47.26 30.05 2.34
C PRO A 77 47.91 28.66 2.24
N LYS A 78 49.05 28.58 1.54
CA LYS A 78 49.68 27.35 1.05
C LYS A 78 50.30 26.40 2.10
N ASP A 79 50.25 26.66 3.40
CA ASP A 79 51.06 25.92 4.40
C ASP A 79 50.30 25.50 5.67
N SER A 80 49.07 24.97 5.55
CA SER A 80 48.38 24.33 6.68
C SER A 80 48.30 22.80 6.50
N PRO A 81 48.67 21.99 7.52
CA PRO A 81 48.48 20.54 7.48
C PRO A 81 46.98 20.25 7.51
N VAL A 82 46.41 19.93 6.35
CA VAL A 82 45.00 19.58 6.20
C VAL A 82 44.78 18.26 6.91
N ALA A 83 44.11 18.32 8.07
CA ALA A 83 43.49 17.14 8.67
C ALA A 83 42.56 16.52 7.62
N PRO A 84 42.58 15.19 7.40
CA PRO A 84 41.74 14.56 6.40
C PRO A 84 40.29 14.93 6.66
N PHE A 85 39.62 15.46 5.64
CA PHE A 85 38.21 15.76 5.67
C PHE A 85 37.45 14.44 5.89
N VAL A 86 37.08 14.18 7.15
CA VAL A 86 36.18 13.10 7.49
C VAL A 86 34.80 13.57 7.04
N ALA A 87 34.38 13.12 5.86
CA ALA A 87 33.01 13.33 5.42
C ALA A 87 32.07 12.84 6.53
N PRO A 88 31.03 13.61 6.90
CA PRO A 88 30.08 13.18 7.90
C PRO A 88 29.57 11.79 7.52
N GLN A 89 29.71 10.83 8.43
CA GLN A 89 29.20 9.48 8.23
C GLN A 89 27.68 9.61 8.06
N SER A 90 27.17 9.20 6.91
CA SER A 90 25.72 9.19 6.67
C SER A 90 25.05 8.35 7.75
N ALA A 91 23.94 8.83 8.29
CA ALA A 91 23.12 8.09 9.27
C ALA A 91 22.45 6.86 8.66
N TYR A 92 22.58 6.64 7.35
CA TYR A 92 21.96 5.56 6.59
C TYR A 92 22.99 4.55 6.10
N ALA A 93 22.61 3.27 6.15
CA ALA A 93 23.40 2.18 5.58
C ALA A 93 23.64 2.37 4.07
N ALA A 94 24.79 1.91 3.58
CA ALA A 94 25.19 2.03 2.18
C ALA A 94 24.14 1.47 1.19
N GLU A 95 23.45 0.39 1.59
CA GLU A 95 22.38 -0.21 0.80
C GLU A 95 21.18 0.74 0.61
N VAL A 96 20.76 1.43 1.67
CA VAL A 96 19.66 2.40 1.63
C VAL A 96 20.02 3.58 0.73
N ARG A 97 21.27 4.05 0.82
CA ARG A 97 21.77 5.12 -0.07
C ARG A 97 21.78 4.66 -1.52
N ALA A 98 22.21 3.43 -1.81
CA ALA A 98 22.19 2.89 -3.16
C ALA A 98 20.77 2.74 -3.74
N ILE A 99 19.76 2.52 -2.90
CA ILE A 99 18.34 2.55 -3.30
C ILE A 99 17.92 4.00 -3.60
N ALA A 100 18.25 4.95 -2.73
CA ALA A 100 17.94 6.35 -2.95
C ALA A 100 18.58 6.89 -4.24
N GLU A 101 19.84 6.55 -4.52
CA GLU A 101 20.56 6.94 -5.74
C GLU A 101 19.90 6.41 -7.03
N ALA A 102 19.31 5.21 -6.97
CA ALA A 102 18.68 4.55 -8.11
C ALA A 102 17.29 5.12 -8.49
N ASN A 103 16.65 5.88 -7.60
CA ASN A 103 15.26 6.34 -7.74
C ASN A 103 15.14 7.85 -7.93
N GLU A 104 13.99 8.34 -8.39
CA GLU A 104 13.80 9.76 -8.74
C GLU A 104 13.73 10.74 -7.55
N ARG A 105 13.78 10.27 -6.30
CA ARG A 105 13.86 11.08 -5.04
C ARG A 105 12.96 12.31 -5.06
N ILE A 106 11.67 12.07 -5.19
CA ILE A 106 10.66 13.12 -5.30
C ILE A 106 10.05 13.37 -3.92
N LEU A 107 9.93 14.65 -3.53
CA LEU A 107 9.21 15.11 -2.35
C LEU A 107 8.19 16.19 -2.71
N ILE A 108 7.19 16.38 -1.85
CA ILE A 108 6.25 17.51 -1.93
C ILE A 108 6.85 18.70 -1.17
N ASN A 109 7.10 19.81 -1.86
CA ASN A 109 7.60 21.06 -1.27
C ASN A 109 6.46 21.85 -0.61
N ASP A 110 5.80 21.23 0.36
CA ASP A 110 4.73 21.81 1.17
C ASP A 110 4.76 21.14 2.55
N PRO A 111 5.04 21.88 3.64
CA PRO A 111 5.20 21.30 4.97
C PRO A 111 3.92 20.68 5.54
N ALA A 112 2.75 20.98 4.96
CA ALA A 112 1.49 20.35 5.35
C ALA A 112 1.43 18.86 4.97
N TRP A 113 2.17 18.46 3.93
CA TRP A 113 2.26 17.08 3.48
C TRP A 113 3.32 16.31 4.24
N LYS A 114 2.95 15.15 4.78
CA LYS A 114 3.84 14.25 5.53
C LYS A 114 3.90 12.90 4.87
N ILE A 115 5.08 12.28 4.84
CA ILE A 115 5.20 10.86 4.45
C ILE A 115 4.51 10.01 5.53
N THR A 116 3.57 9.18 5.13
CA THR A 116 2.79 8.30 6.02
C THR A 116 2.94 6.83 5.69
N VAL A 117 3.35 6.49 4.46
CA VAL A 117 3.65 5.11 4.06
C VAL A 117 4.95 5.08 3.29
N VAL A 118 5.78 4.10 3.61
CA VAL A 118 6.97 3.71 2.84
C VAL A 118 6.96 2.19 2.78
N ASP A 119 6.88 1.64 1.58
CA ASP A 119 6.91 0.19 1.40
C ASP A 119 7.64 -0.24 0.12
N GLU A 120 7.96 -1.53 0.05
CA GLU A 120 8.65 -2.21 -1.05
C GLU A 120 9.94 -1.50 -1.46
N PHE A 121 10.61 -0.81 -0.54
CA PHE A 121 11.69 0.14 -0.81
C PHE A 121 12.95 -0.54 -1.37
N THR A 122 13.00 -0.67 -2.69
CA THR A 122 14.08 -1.32 -3.43
C THR A 122 14.52 -0.46 -4.63
N LYS A 123 15.56 -0.89 -5.34
CA LYS A 123 16.12 -0.13 -6.47
C LYS A 123 15.17 0.00 -7.66
N ASP A 124 14.28 -0.96 -7.85
CA ASP A 124 13.40 -1.06 -9.02
C ASP A 124 11.92 -1.06 -8.67
N ARG A 125 11.56 -1.20 -7.39
CA ARG A 125 10.17 -1.13 -6.91
C ARG A 125 10.09 -0.38 -5.59
N GLY A 126 8.97 0.28 -5.35
CA GLY A 126 8.62 0.81 -4.04
C GLY A 126 7.50 1.84 -4.10
N GLU A 127 6.96 2.15 -2.92
CA GLU A 127 5.84 3.06 -2.73
C GLU A 127 6.16 4.06 -1.61
N MET A 128 5.76 5.31 -1.82
CA MET A 128 5.72 6.34 -0.80
C MET A 128 4.37 7.05 -0.85
N LYS A 129 3.63 7.09 0.26
CA LYS A 129 2.42 7.90 0.39
C LYS A 129 2.67 9.10 1.28
N PHE A 130 2.07 10.20 0.88
CA PHE A 130 2.00 11.45 1.59
C PHE A 130 0.56 11.72 2.00
N ALA A 131 0.35 12.36 3.14
CA ALA A 131 -0.96 12.79 3.60
C ALA A 131 -0.95 14.25 4.08
N ASN A 132 -2.07 14.92 3.88
CA ASN A 132 -2.41 16.25 4.40
C ASN A 132 -3.89 16.25 4.84
N GLY A 133 -4.15 15.93 6.10
CA GLY A 133 -5.52 15.65 6.55
C GLY A 133 -6.08 14.43 5.83
N ASP A 134 -7.24 14.58 5.19
CA ASP A 134 -7.90 13.52 4.42
C ASP A 134 -7.35 13.39 2.98
N GLU A 135 -6.48 14.31 2.54
CA GLU A 135 -5.88 14.26 1.22
C GLU A 135 -4.68 13.32 1.21
N THR A 136 -4.56 12.49 0.16
CA THR A 136 -3.44 11.57 -0.02
C THR A 136 -2.79 11.70 -1.39
N PHE A 137 -1.48 11.50 -1.45
CA PHE A 137 -0.70 11.50 -2.68
C PHE A 137 0.32 10.38 -2.62
N GLN A 138 0.39 9.60 -3.68
CA GLN A 138 1.22 8.42 -3.76
C GLN A 138 2.23 8.57 -4.88
N ILE A 139 3.46 8.18 -4.59
CA ILE A 139 4.54 7.99 -5.54
C ILE A 139 4.88 6.51 -5.53
N THR A 140 4.70 5.84 -6.66
CA THR A 140 5.12 4.45 -6.84
C THR A 140 6.18 4.41 -7.92
N TRP A 141 7.26 3.68 -7.69
CA TRP A 141 8.23 3.38 -8.73
C TRP A 141 8.22 1.90 -9.08
N TYR A 142 8.43 1.63 -10.36
CA TYR A 142 8.33 0.32 -10.95
C TYR A 142 9.51 0.04 -11.89
N PRO A 143 9.84 -1.22 -12.17
CA PRO A 143 10.92 -1.55 -13.10
C PRO A 143 10.60 -1.05 -14.51
N ALA A 144 11.56 -0.43 -15.21
CA ALA A 144 11.37 0.12 -16.56
C ALA A 144 10.72 -0.85 -17.57
N LYS A 145 11.02 -2.15 -17.44
CA LYS A 145 10.46 -3.21 -18.29
C LYS A 145 8.93 -3.33 -18.20
N ASP A 146 8.34 -2.91 -17.08
CA ASP A 146 6.89 -3.03 -16.83
C ASP A 146 6.12 -1.82 -17.39
N TYR A 147 6.81 -0.77 -17.87
CA TYR A 147 6.19 0.49 -18.28
C TYR A 147 5.11 0.32 -19.35
N LYS A 148 5.38 -0.45 -20.41
CA LYS A 148 4.40 -0.62 -21.50
C LYS A 148 3.14 -1.33 -21.02
N LEU A 149 3.29 -2.31 -20.13
CA LEU A 149 2.18 -3.07 -19.57
C LEU A 149 1.33 -2.16 -18.67
N ILE A 150 1.97 -1.45 -17.73
CA ILE A 150 1.27 -0.55 -16.80
C ILE A 150 0.64 0.63 -17.55
N HIS A 151 1.34 1.23 -18.52
CA HIS A 151 0.75 2.29 -19.35
C HIS A 151 -0.49 1.79 -20.10
N LYS A 152 -0.44 0.60 -20.70
CA LYS A 152 -1.60 0.02 -21.38
C LYS A 152 -2.76 -0.21 -20.41
N ASP A 153 -2.48 -0.78 -19.24
CA ASP A 153 -3.47 -0.97 -18.18
C ASP A 153 -4.14 0.36 -17.78
N ARG A 154 -3.36 1.42 -17.58
CA ARG A 154 -3.89 2.76 -17.27
C ARG A 154 -4.72 3.35 -18.40
N VAL A 155 -4.33 3.15 -19.66
CA VAL A 155 -5.16 3.56 -20.81
C VAL A 155 -6.50 2.83 -20.77
N ASP A 156 -6.49 1.50 -20.67
CA ASP A 156 -7.69 0.66 -20.68
C ASP A 156 -8.61 0.93 -19.47
N ALA A 157 -8.02 1.30 -18.32
CA ALA A 157 -8.73 1.62 -17.08
C ALA A 157 -9.09 3.12 -16.92
N SER A 158 -8.84 3.96 -17.93
CA SER A 158 -9.12 5.42 -17.86
C SER A 158 -10.36 5.84 -18.65
N SER A 159 -11.05 6.87 -18.17
CA SER A 159 -12.08 7.58 -18.94
C SER A 159 -11.48 8.71 -19.79
N LYS A 160 -10.34 9.26 -19.34
CA LYS A 160 -9.60 10.33 -19.99
C LYS A 160 -8.11 10.11 -19.79
N HIS A 161 -7.33 10.33 -20.84
CA HIS A 161 -5.88 10.42 -20.76
C HIS A 161 -5.34 11.47 -21.74
N GLU A 162 -4.35 12.23 -21.30
CA GLU A 162 -3.76 13.32 -22.09
C GLU A 162 -2.28 13.53 -21.72
N PRO A 163 -1.47 14.17 -22.59
CA PRO A 163 -0.10 14.52 -22.24
C PRO A 163 -0.06 15.46 -21.03
N ALA A 164 0.87 15.21 -20.10
CA ALA A 164 1.12 16.05 -18.93
C ALA A 164 2.63 16.31 -18.75
N GLN A 165 2.98 17.44 -18.14
CA GLN A 165 4.37 17.76 -17.81
C GLN A 165 4.54 17.87 -16.30
N VAL A 166 5.48 17.10 -15.74
CA VAL A 166 5.78 17.09 -14.30
C VAL A 166 7.30 17.02 -14.13
N LEU A 167 7.87 17.87 -13.26
CA LEU A 167 9.33 17.93 -13.02
C LEU A 167 10.16 18.10 -14.32
N GLY A 168 9.61 18.81 -15.32
CA GLY A 168 10.23 18.99 -16.63
C GLY A 168 10.17 17.78 -17.56
N GLN A 169 9.57 16.68 -17.13
CA GLN A 169 9.40 15.45 -17.90
C GLN A 169 8.01 15.36 -18.52
N GLN A 170 7.94 14.89 -19.76
CA GLN A 170 6.69 14.54 -20.42
C GLN A 170 6.19 13.19 -19.90
N GLY A 171 4.96 13.16 -19.40
CA GLY A 171 4.25 11.94 -19.00
C GLY A 171 2.83 11.90 -19.58
N THR A 172 2.06 10.93 -19.12
CA THR A 172 0.65 10.74 -19.47
C THR A 172 -0.21 10.90 -18.22
N PHE A 173 -1.14 11.83 -18.24
CA PHE A 173 -2.19 11.97 -17.22
C PHE A 173 -3.32 10.98 -17.50
N PHE A 174 -3.93 10.46 -16.43
CA PHE A 174 -5.10 9.59 -16.47
C PHE A 174 -6.13 10.01 -15.42
N LEU A 175 -7.40 9.95 -15.79
CA LEU A 175 -8.55 9.90 -14.87
C LEU A 175 -9.13 8.49 -14.92
N ALA A 176 -9.20 7.82 -13.77
CA ALA A 176 -9.71 6.46 -13.69
C ALA A 176 -11.19 6.38 -14.14
N LYS A 177 -11.53 5.30 -14.85
CA LYS A 177 -12.90 5.05 -15.32
C LYS A 177 -13.85 4.89 -14.13
N GLY A 178 -14.99 5.58 -14.18
CA GLY A 178 -15.99 5.55 -13.10
C GLY A 178 -15.63 6.38 -11.87
N SER A 179 -14.51 7.11 -11.89
CA SER A 179 -14.12 8.04 -10.84
C SER A 179 -14.17 9.49 -11.33
N THR A 180 -14.35 10.42 -10.41
CA THR A 180 -14.19 11.87 -10.63
C THR A 180 -12.98 12.45 -9.89
N SER A 181 -12.28 11.63 -9.09
CA SER A 181 -11.24 12.07 -8.16
C SER A 181 -9.96 11.24 -8.18
N ASP A 182 -9.94 10.11 -8.88
CA ASP A 182 -8.78 9.22 -8.98
C ASP A 182 -7.93 9.60 -10.18
N PHE A 183 -6.91 10.39 -9.91
CA PHE A 183 -6.01 10.95 -10.92
C PHE A 183 -4.63 10.34 -10.79
N SER A 184 -4.00 10.06 -11.94
CA SER A 184 -2.59 9.67 -11.97
C SER A 184 -1.82 10.34 -13.12
N VAL A 185 -0.50 10.45 -12.95
CA VAL A 185 0.45 10.73 -14.02
C VAL A 185 1.49 9.63 -14.05
N LEU A 186 1.68 9.04 -15.22
CA LEU A 186 2.73 8.06 -15.47
C LEU A 186 3.89 8.73 -16.20
N LEU A 187 5.05 8.79 -15.54
CA LEU A 187 6.29 9.27 -16.13
C LEU A 187 7.02 8.11 -16.82
N PRO A 188 7.56 8.30 -18.05
CA PRO A 188 8.35 7.28 -18.71
C PRO A 188 9.64 6.96 -17.94
N PRO A 189 10.26 5.80 -18.16
CA PRO A 189 11.46 5.41 -17.44
C PRO A 189 12.60 6.42 -17.59
N LYS A 190 13.25 6.75 -16.46
CA LYS A 190 14.48 7.55 -16.40
C LYS A 190 15.56 6.72 -15.73
N GLY A 191 16.25 5.92 -16.54
CA GLY A 191 17.16 4.89 -16.04
C GLY A 191 16.42 3.58 -15.76
N ALA A 192 16.64 3.00 -14.58
CA ALA A 192 16.14 1.66 -14.24
C ALA A 192 14.66 1.64 -13.79
N PRO A 193 14.13 2.65 -13.07
CA PRO A 193 12.71 2.73 -12.75
C PRO A 193 11.94 3.73 -13.61
N PHE A 194 10.61 3.63 -13.56
CA PHE A 194 9.68 4.69 -13.93
C PHE A 194 8.74 4.99 -12.76
N VAL A 195 8.06 6.13 -12.80
CA VAL A 195 7.26 6.62 -11.67
C VAL A 195 5.79 6.81 -12.06
N GLU A 196 4.89 6.38 -11.18
CA GLU A 196 3.48 6.77 -11.15
C GLU A 196 3.25 7.73 -9.98
N LEU A 197 2.59 8.84 -10.27
CA LEU A 197 2.14 9.83 -9.29
C LEU A 197 0.62 9.74 -9.23
N ARG A 198 0.02 9.44 -8.08
CA ARG A 198 -1.43 9.19 -7.96
C ARG A 198 -2.03 9.89 -6.77
N THR A 199 -3.28 10.31 -6.87
CA THR A 199 -4.04 10.90 -5.77
C THR A 199 -5.52 10.55 -5.88
N TYR A 200 -6.20 10.61 -4.75
CA TYR A 200 -7.65 10.74 -4.67
C TYR A 200 -7.97 12.20 -4.30
N ALA A 201 -7.93 13.10 -5.28
CA ALA A 201 -8.13 14.53 -5.10
C ALA A 201 -9.50 14.98 -5.62
N GLY A 202 -10.08 16.03 -5.06
CA GLY A 202 -11.44 16.46 -5.44
C GLY A 202 -11.57 16.84 -6.93
N THR A 203 -10.60 17.55 -7.51
CA THR A 203 -10.65 18.00 -8.90
C THR A 203 -9.31 17.84 -9.63
N GLN A 204 -9.35 17.86 -10.97
CA GLN A 204 -8.15 17.80 -11.81
C GLN A 204 -7.21 18.99 -11.53
N GLU A 205 -7.75 20.18 -11.28
CA GLU A 205 -6.98 21.39 -10.97
C GLU A 205 -6.24 21.25 -9.64
N ALA A 206 -6.87 20.66 -8.62
CA ALA A 206 -6.23 20.40 -7.34
C ALA A 206 -5.05 19.44 -7.48
N PHE A 207 -5.22 18.37 -8.28
CA PHE A 207 -4.12 17.45 -8.59
C PHE A 207 -3.00 18.14 -9.37
N GLN A 208 -3.32 18.92 -10.41
CA GLN A 208 -2.32 19.68 -11.16
C GLN A 208 -1.55 20.66 -10.27
N ALA A 209 -2.25 21.37 -9.38
CA ALA A 209 -1.63 22.26 -8.40
C ALA A 209 -0.68 21.50 -7.47
N LEU A 210 -1.05 20.29 -7.03
CA LEU A 210 -0.17 19.44 -6.24
C LEU A 210 1.08 18.99 -7.00
N LEU A 211 0.96 18.63 -8.29
CA LEU A 211 2.10 18.27 -9.14
C LEU A 211 3.13 19.42 -9.26
N THR A 212 2.68 20.69 -9.23
CA THR A 212 3.60 21.85 -9.24
C THR A 212 4.41 22.00 -7.96
N LYS A 213 3.98 21.38 -6.86
CA LYS A 213 4.69 21.40 -5.58
C LYS A 213 5.77 20.33 -5.49
N LEU A 214 5.82 19.38 -6.44
CA LEU A 214 6.82 18.32 -6.43
C LEU A 214 8.23 18.88 -6.69
N LYS A 215 9.22 18.31 -6.02
CA LYS A 215 10.63 18.58 -6.25
C LYS A 215 11.44 17.29 -6.27
N GLN A 216 12.36 17.20 -7.22
CA GLN A 216 13.46 16.24 -7.14
C GLN A 216 14.50 16.77 -6.16
N VAL A 217 14.93 15.92 -5.22
CA VAL A 217 15.89 16.27 -4.17
C VAL A 217 17.12 15.35 -4.20
N ASP A 218 18.15 15.71 -3.45
CA ASP A 218 19.33 14.86 -3.23
C ASP A 218 19.01 13.68 -2.29
N VAL A 219 19.96 12.73 -2.20
CA VAL A 219 19.84 11.50 -1.40
C VAL A 219 19.64 11.79 0.08
N GLU A 220 20.42 12.69 0.65
CA GLU A 220 20.38 12.95 2.10
C GLU A 220 19.09 13.69 2.46
N THR A 221 18.66 14.66 1.64
CA THR A 221 17.37 15.35 1.82
C THR A 221 16.20 14.36 1.73
N TRP A 222 16.21 13.41 0.79
CA TRP A 222 15.15 12.42 0.65
C TRP A 222 15.08 11.45 1.83
N LEU A 223 16.23 10.94 2.26
CA LEU A 223 16.29 10.01 3.39
C LEU A 223 15.97 10.70 4.71
N ASN A 224 16.41 11.95 4.92
CA ASN A 224 16.07 12.74 6.11
C ASN A 224 14.60 13.18 6.18
N ALA A 225 13.85 13.08 5.08
CA ALA A 225 12.41 13.32 5.09
C ALA A 225 11.61 12.14 5.66
N MET A 226 12.22 10.95 5.78
CA MET A 226 11.55 9.76 6.32
C MET A 226 11.11 10.00 7.76
N PRO A 227 9.85 9.67 8.11
CA PRO A 227 9.36 9.85 9.48
C PRO A 227 10.04 8.86 10.42
N GLU A 228 10.00 9.15 11.73
CA GLU A 228 10.58 8.28 12.76
C GLU A 228 9.92 6.88 12.81
N THR A 229 8.69 6.75 12.30
CA THR A 229 7.99 5.47 12.21
C THR A 229 8.56 4.53 11.15
N VAL A 230 9.43 5.03 10.26
CA VAL A 230 10.13 4.18 9.29
C VAL A 230 11.20 3.35 9.99
N VAL A 231 11.02 2.04 9.93
CA VAL A 231 11.98 1.05 10.40
C VAL A 231 13.09 0.90 9.37
N ARG A 232 14.31 1.22 9.81
CA ARG A 232 15.54 1.10 9.01
C ARG A 232 16.04 -0.35 8.99
N PRO A 233 16.81 -0.79 7.98
CA PRO A 233 17.24 -2.18 7.85
C PRO A 233 17.89 -2.76 9.11
N GLU A 234 18.74 -1.98 9.79
CA GLU A 234 19.44 -2.39 11.01
C GLU A 234 18.52 -2.53 12.23
N LYS A 235 17.29 -2.01 12.16
CA LYS A 235 16.26 -2.10 13.20
C LYS A 235 15.16 -3.10 12.88
N VAL A 236 15.04 -3.58 11.65
CA VAL A 236 13.96 -4.50 11.21
C VAL A 236 13.90 -5.73 12.11
N ARG A 237 15.04 -6.38 12.40
CA ARG A 237 15.06 -7.55 13.28
C ARG A 237 14.46 -7.27 14.66
N ALA A 238 14.93 -6.21 15.31
CA ALA A 238 14.46 -5.84 16.65
C ALA A 238 12.96 -5.51 16.64
N ALA A 239 12.48 -4.79 15.61
CA ALA A 239 11.07 -4.46 15.46
C ALA A 239 10.20 -5.71 15.23
N VAL A 240 10.64 -6.66 14.39
CA VAL A 240 9.93 -7.93 14.18
C VAL A 240 9.87 -8.75 15.47
N ASP A 241 10.97 -8.86 16.20
CA ASP A 241 11.03 -9.61 17.45
C ASP A 241 10.12 -8.98 18.54
N GLU A 242 10.09 -7.65 18.61
CA GLU A 242 9.15 -6.89 19.45
C GLU A 242 7.70 -7.23 19.11
N MET A 243 7.31 -7.11 17.83
CA MET A 243 5.96 -7.39 17.36
C MET A 243 5.53 -8.84 17.63
N LEU A 244 6.45 -9.80 17.49
CA LEU A 244 6.16 -11.23 17.69
C LEU A 244 6.06 -11.65 19.16
N THR A 245 6.52 -10.83 20.11
CA THR A 245 6.52 -11.19 21.54
C THR A 245 5.12 -11.52 22.06
N GLU A 246 4.08 -10.91 21.48
CA GLU A 246 2.68 -11.09 21.89
C GLU A 246 1.77 -11.64 20.77
N VAL A 247 2.38 -12.12 19.69
CA VAL A 247 1.68 -12.79 18.59
C VAL A 247 1.88 -14.29 18.76
N THR A 248 0.77 -15.00 18.98
CA THR A 248 0.78 -16.46 18.99
C THR A 248 1.06 -16.98 17.59
N VAL A 249 2.12 -17.77 17.41
CA VAL A 249 2.52 -18.35 16.11
C VAL A 249 2.54 -19.88 16.16
N PRO A 250 2.26 -20.59 15.05
CA PRO A 250 2.24 -22.04 15.04
C PRO A 250 3.64 -22.64 15.21
N LYS A 251 3.70 -23.89 15.67
CA LYS A 251 4.97 -24.60 15.80
C LYS A 251 5.69 -24.66 14.45
N GLY A 252 6.95 -24.24 14.44
CA GLY A 252 7.78 -24.25 13.22
C GLY A 252 7.66 -23.00 12.37
N PHE A 253 6.93 -21.97 12.84
CA PHE A 253 6.86 -20.64 12.21
C PHE A 253 8.27 -20.11 11.89
N LYS A 254 8.42 -19.55 10.69
CA LYS A 254 9.71 -19.10 10.16
C LYS A 254 9.77 -17.58 10.19
N THR A 255 10.58 -17.04 11.10
CA THR A 255 10.78 -15.57 11.21
C THR A 255 11.84 -15.05 10.25
N ALA A 256 12.75 -15.90 9.76
CA ALA A 256 13.88 -15.49 8.93
C ALA A 256 13.50 -14.64 7.68
N PRO A 257 12.39 -14.92 6.96
CA PRO A 257 11.96 -14.06 5.86
C PRO A 257 11.55 -12.64 6.29
N LEU A 258 10.99 -12.48 7.49
CA LEU A 258 10.51 -11.18 8.00
C LEU A 258 11.66 -10.20 8.26
N TYR A 259 12.86 -10.71 8.53
CA TYR A 259 14.04 -9.89 8.78
C TYR A 259 14.68 -9.28 7.51
N LYS A 260 14.16 -9.61 6.33
CA LYS A 260 14.73 -9.16 5.04
C LYS A 260 14.13 -7.86 4.52
N ALA A 261 13.22 -7.23 5.26
CA ALA A 261 12.74 -5.91 4.89
C ALA A 261 13.90 -4.91 4.90
N THR A 262 13.91 -3.99 3.93
CA THR A 262 14.90 -2.92 3.83
C THR A 262 14.42 -1.72 4.66
N VAL A 263 13.87 -0.71 4.01
CA VAL A 263 13.22 0.44 4.63
C VAL A 263 11.72 0.22 4.54
N ILE A 264 11.03 0.25 5.68
CA ILE A 264 9.61 -0.04 5.73
C ILE A 264 8.95 0.75 6.86
N GLU A 265 7.76 1.27 6.61
CA GLU A 265 6.95 1.93 7.62
C GLU A 265 6.41 0.91 8.65
N ARG A 266 6.33 1.28 9.94
CA ARG A 266 6.01 0.36 11.04
C ARG A 266 4.67 -0.36 10.85
N TYR A 267 3.63 0.32 10.35
CA TYR A 267 2.35 -0.30 10.01
C TYR A 267 2.54 -1.40 8.97
N GLN A 268 3.30 -1.14 7.90
CA GLN A 268 3.54 -2.11 6.83
C GLN A 268 4.36 -3.30 7.32
N LEU A 269 5.34 -3.07 8.20
CA LEU A 269 6.06 -4.16 8.86
C LEU A 269 5.13 -4.98 9.77
N GLY A 270 4.25 -4.31 10.52
CA GLY A 270 3.22 -4.94 11.33
C GLY A 270 2.29 -5.81 10.50
N ALA A 271 1.85 -5.33 9.34
CA ALA A 271 1.03 -6.07 8.39
C ALA A 271 1.75 -7.33 7.90
N ARG A 272 3.04 -7.24 7.53
CA ARG A 272 3.84 -8.40 7.11
C ARG A 272 4.01 -9.43 8.23
N VAL A 273 4.30 -8.98 9.45
CA VAL A 273 4.51 -9.88 10.60
C VAL A 273 3.22 -10.60 10.98
N THR A 274 2.13 -9.85 11.15
CA THR A 274 0.83 -10.38 11.55
C THR A 274 0.18 -11.17 10.43
N GLY A 275 0.31 -10.72 9.18
CA GLY A 275 -0.09 -11.45 7.98
C GLY A 275 0.58 -12.81 7.90
N ALA A 276 1.91 -12.88 8.02
CA ALA A 276 2.62 -14.15 8.01
C ALA A 276 2.17 -15.10 9.14
N ALA A 277 1.97 -14.59 10.36
CA ALA A 277 1.45 -15.39 11.47
C ALA A 277 0.03 -15.91 11.18
N SER A 278 -0.85 -15.06 10.67
CA SER A 278 -2.22 -15.41 10.30
C SER A 278 -2.27 -16.40 9.13
N CYS A 279 -1.46 -16.21 8.10
CA CYS A 279 -1.28 -17.16 7.00
C CYS A 279 -0.93 -18.56 7.53
N ALA A 280 0.06 -18.65 8.42
CA ALA A 280 0.50 -19.93 8.96
C ALA A 280 -0.61 -20.64 9.77
N TRP A 281 -1.45 -19.90 10.49
CA TRP A 281 -2.61 -20.48 11.19
C TRP A 281 -3.73 -20.89 10.23
N LEU A 282 -4.02 -20.10 9.20
CA LEU A 282 -5.02 -20.41 8.19
C LEU A 282 -4.61 -21.61 7.32
N ASP A 283 -3.31 -21.74 7.02
CA ASP A 283 -2.72 -22.92 6.38
C ASP A 283 -2.93 -24.17 7.26
N GLN A 284 -2.62 -24.06 8.56
CA GLN A 284 -2.83 -25.15 9.51
C GLN A 284 -4.32 -25.54 9.58
N TRP A 285 -5.22 -24.57 9.70
CA TRP A 285 -6.66 -24.82 9.76
C TRP A 285 -7.15 -25.53 8.50
N THR A 286 -6.77 -25.03 7.32
CA THR A 286 -7.14 -25.61 6.03
C THR A 286 -6.64 -27.05 5.89
N ALA A 287 -5.36 -27.29 6.21
CA ALA A 287 -4.77 -28.63 6.17
C ALA A 287 -5.46 -29.58 7.16
N ALA A 288 -5.72 -29.13 8.37
CA ALA A 288 -6.38 -29.91 9.43
C ALA A 288 -7.83 -30.26 9.07
N ARG A 289 -8.57 -29.33 8.45
CA ARG A 289 -9.93 -29.58 7.94
C ARG A 289 -9.91 -30.64 6.84
N LYS A 290 -8.94 -30.57 5.92
CA LYS A 290 -8.77 -31.55 4.84
C LYS A 290 -8.42 -32.95 5.36
N SER A 291 -7.61 -33.05 6.42
CA SER A 291 -7.19 -34.33 7.00
C SER A 291 -8.13 -34.85 8.10
N GLY A 292 -9.13 -34.08 8.51
CA GLY A 292 -10.01 -34.42 9.64
C GLY A 292 -9.38 -34.25 11.03
N ASP A 293 -8.25 -33.54 11.14
CA ASP A 293 -7.56 -33.27 12.41
C ASP A 293 -8.29 -32.15 13.19
N LYS A 294 -9.27 -32.54 14.00
CA LYS A 294 -10.08 -31.59 14.77
C LYS A 294 -9.27 -30.80 15.80
N ALA A 295 -8.20 -31.38 16.34
CA ALA A 295 -7.39 -30.73 17.37
C ALA A 295 -6.60 -29.57 16.78
N LYS A 296 -5.92 -29.77 15.63
CA LYS A 296 -5.20 -28.70 14.95
C LYS A 296 -6.09 -27.61 14.38
N ALA A 297 -7.28 -27.99 13.90
CA ALA A 297 -8.27 -27.01 13.46
C ALA A 297 -8.73 -26.13 14.63
N ALA A 298 -9.02 -26.72 15.79
CA ALA A 298 -9.40 -25.97 16.99
C ALA A 298 -8.26 -25.08 17.51
N GLU A 299 -7.02 -25.58 17.50
CA GLU A 299 -5.83 -24.79 17.87
C GLU A 299 -5.69 -23.52 17.02
N ALA A 300 -5.82 -23.66 15.69
CA ALA A 300 -5.74 -22.52 14.77
C ALA A 300 -6.88 -21.51 15.00
N VAL A 301 -8.11 -21.99 15.24
CA VAL A 301 -9.25 -21.13 15.58
C VAL A 301 -8.98 -20.36 16.87
N THR A 302 -8.49 -21.02 17.93
CA THR A 302 -8.17 -20.37 19.20
C THR A 302 -7.08 -19.31 19.03
N ALA A 303 -6.01 -19.63 18.30
CA ALA A 303 -4.92 -18.70 18.06
C ALA A 303 -5.37 -17.47 17.26
N MET A 304 -6.11 -17.67 16.17
CA MET A 304 -6.63 -16.58 15.35
C MET A 304 -7.67 -15.74 16.08
N GLN A 305 -8.55 -16.34 16.90
CA GLN A 305 -9.46 -15.58 17.75
C GLN A 305 -8.71 -14.72 18.79
N GLY A 306 -7.53 -15.16 19.21
CA GLY A 306 -6.61 -14.38 20.04
C GLY A 306 -6.03 -13.15 19.35
N SER A 307 -6.12 -13.02 18.01
CA SER A 307 -5.53 -11.89 17.27
C SER A 307 -6.07 -10.52 17.68
N LYS A 308 -7.30 -10.45 18.21
CA LYS A 308 -7.90 -9.22 18.79
C LYS A 308 -7.13 -8.72 20.02
N SER A 309 -6.26 -9.53 20.61
CA SER A 309 -5.41 -9.13 21.73
C SER A 309 -3.99 -8.72 21.33
N TRP A 310 -3.55 -9.04 20.10
CA TRP A 310 -2.19 -8.75 19.62
C TRP A 310 -1.94 -7.25 19.63
N LYS A 311 -0.94 -6.79 20.39
CA LYS A 311 -0.65 -5.36 20.56
C LYS A 311 -0.41 -4.65 19.23
N ILE A 312 0.35 -5.27 18.33
CA ILE A 312 0.65 -4.66 17.02
C ILE A 312 -0.62 -4.44 16.18
N LEU A 313 -1.61 -5.35 16.22
CA LEU A 313 -2.88 -5.13 15.52
C LEU A 313 -3.70 -4.00 16.14
N LYS A 314 -3.69 -3.87 17.48
CA LYS A 314 -4.33 -2.73 18.16
C LYS A 314 -3.64 -1.40 17.87
N GLU A 315 -2.32 -1.41 17.72
CA GLU A 315 -1.56 -0.25 17.30
C GLU A 315 -1.95 0.17 15.87
N MET A 316 -2.04 -0.81 14.96
CA MET A 316 -2.41 -0.61 13.56
C MET A 316 -3.86 -0.14 13.37
N ASP A 317 -4.79 -0.62 14.20
CA ASP A 317 -6.22 -0.27 14.15
C ASP A 317 -6.48 1.24 14.19
N ALA A 318 -5.60 2.01 14.86
CA ALA A 318 -5.70 3.46 14.91
C ALA A 318 -5.30 4.17 13.60
N ALA A 319 -4.62 3.46 12.68
CA ALA A 319 -4.00 4.02 11.48
C ALA A 319 -4.56 3.45 10.16
N GLY A 320 -5.25 2.30 10.19
CA GLY A 320 -5.95 1.77 9.03
C GLY A 320 -6.43 0.33 9.20
N ASP A 321 -7.17 -0.15 8.21
CA ASP A 321 -8.13 -1.26 8.40
C ASP A 321 -7.59 -2.69 8.13
N TYR A 322 -6.26 -2.86 8.08
CA TYR A 322 -5.65 -4.18 7.92
C TYR A 322 -6.02 -5.17 9.05
N PRO A 323 -6.03 -4.79 10.35
CA PRO A 323 -6.43 -5.68 11.44
C PRO A 323 -7.79 -6.33 11.26
N GLU A 324 -8.76 -5.61 10.70
CA GLU A 324 -10.12 -6.06 10.44
C GLU A 324 -10.14 -7.24 9.48
N SER A 325 -9.25 -7.27 8.50
CA SER A 325 -9.10 -8.42 7.59
C SER A 325 -8.71 -9.69 8.37
N ILE A 326 -7.73 -9.59 9.27
CA ILE A 326 -7.31 -10.71 10.13
C ILE A 326 -8.43 -11.13 11.08
N TRP A 327 -9.13 -10.17 11.69
CA TRP A 327 -10.22 -10.45 12.62
C TRP A 327 -11.44 -11.07 11.92
N ASN A 328 -11.74 -10.64 10.69
CA ASN A 328 -12.76 -11.24 9.85
C ASN A 328 -12.43 -12.69 9.55
N TYR A 329 -11.21 -12.99 9.08
CA TYR A 329 -10.80 -14.39 8.87
C TYR A 329 -10.87 -15.22 10.15
N ALA A 330 -10.47 -14.65 11.29
CA ALA A 330 -10.58 -15.33 12.58
C ALA A 330 -12.03 -15.66 12.94
N ASP A 331 -12.97 -14.74 12.70
CA ASP A 331 -14.40 -14.92 12.99
C ASP A 331 -15.07 -15.89 12.00
N GLU A 332 -14.65 -15.90 10.73
CA GLU A 332 -15.12 -16.86 9.72
C GLU A 332 -14.71 -18.30 10.06
N ILE A 333 -13.43 -18.56 10.35
CA ILE A 333 -12.99 -19.94 10.68
C ILE A 333 -13.54 -20.44 12.02
N ALA A 334 -13.96 -19.51 12.89
CA ALA A 334 -14.65 -19.80 14.15
C ALA A 334 -16.16 -20.01 13.97
N GLY A 335 -16.71 -19.79 12.78
CA GLY A 335 -18.15 -19.86 12.51
C GLY A 335 -18.98 -18.75 13.17
N LYS A 336 -18.34 -17.65 13.58
CA LYS A 336 -19.02 -16.48 14.17
C LYS A 336 -19.56 -15.52 13.10
N LYS A 337 -19.01 -15.58 11.90
CA LYS A 337 -19.41 -14.79 10.74
C LYS A 337 -19.54 -15.73 9.53
N ALA A 338 -20.50 -15.43 8.66
CA ALA A 338 -20.58 -16.11 7.37
C ALA A 338 -19.37 -15.74 6.51
N PRO A 339 -18.81 -16.67 5.72
CA PRO A 339 -17.71 -16.36 4.82
C PRO A 339 -18.08 -15.26 3.82
N GLU A 340 -17.22 -14.26 3.66
CA GLU A 340 -17.38 -13.23 2.63
C GLU A 340 -17.08 -13.78 1.22
N SER A 341 -16.41 -14.93 1.14
CA SER A 341 -16.08 -15.57 -0.11
C SER A 341 -17.31 -16.05 -0.87
N LYS A 342 -17.27 -15.92 -2.20
CA LYS A 342 -18.34 -16.42 -3.09
C LYS A 342 -18.47 -17.94 -3.07
N SER A 343 -17.42 -18.65 -2.67
CA SER A 343 -17.43 -20.11 -2.51
C SER A 343 -18.17 -20.56 -1.24
N GLY A 344 -18.46 -19.63 -0.32
CA GLY A 344 -18.99 -19.95 1.01
C GLY A 344 -17.99 -20.70 1.89
N ILE A 345 -16.71 -20.74 1.50
CA ILE A 345 -15.63 -21.37 2.26
C ILE A 345 -15.01 -20.31 3.17
N PRO A 346 -14.99 -20.50 4.50
CA PRO A 346 -14.35 -19.57 5.43
C PRO A 346 -12.91 -19.28 5.05
N ALA A 347 -12.56 -18.00 5.07
CA ALA A 347 -11.26 -17.47 4.73
C ALA A 347 -10.76 -17.84 3.33
N ASP A 348 -11.62 -18.20 2.39
CA ASP A 348 -11.18 -18.48 1.01
C ASP A 348 -10.55 -17.23 0.37
N GLY A 349 -9.44 -17.43 -0.34
CA GLY A 349 -8.64 -16.34 -0.89
C GLY A 349 -7.81 -15.54 0.13
N TYR A 350 -7.70 -16.00 1.38
CA TYR A 350 -6.85 -15.34 2.39
C TYR A 350 -5.40 -15.15 1.92
N GLN A 351 -4.90 -16.01 1.03
CA GLN A 351 -3.54 -15.89 0.51
C GLN A 351 -3.33 -14.58 -0.24
N ASP A 352 -4.29 -14.17 -1.06
CA ASP A 352 -4.18 -12.92 -1.81
C ASP A 352 -4.39 -11.72 -0.89
N GLY A 353 -5.38 -11.80 0.02
CA GLY A 353 -5.70 -10.72 0.95
C GLY A 353 -4.60 -10.42 1.97
N LEU A 354 -3.93 -11.45 2.48
CA LEU A 354 -2.83 -11.31 3.46
C LEU A 354 -1.44 -11.34 2.81
N GLY A 355 -1.36 -11.55 1.49
CA GLY A 355 -0.09 -11.72 0.78
C GLY A 355 0.70 -12.96 1.21
N CYS A 356 0.01 -14.06 1.55
CA CYS A 356 0.66 -15.33 1.90
C CYS A 356 1.46 -15.85 0.69
N ARG A 357 2.77 -16.07 0.87
CA ARG A 357 3.67 -16.58 -0.17
C ARG A 357 4.56 -17.69 0.37
#